data_AF-A0A2W5CBF1-F1
#
_entry.id   AF-A0A2W5CBF1-F1
#
_cell.length_a   1.000
_cell.length_b   1.000
_cell.length_c   1.000
_cell.angle_alpha   90.00
_cell.angle_beta   90.00
_cell.angle_gamma   90.00
#
_symmetry.space_group_name_H-M   'P 1'
#
loop_
_entity.id
_entity.type
_entity.pdbx_description
1 polymer ?
#
loop_
_entity_poly.entity_id
_entity_poly.type
_entity_poly.pdbx_seq_one_letter_code
_entity_poly.pdbx_strand_id
1 'polypeptide(L)'
;MPRFLASALLLVLGVGDYAGEEARPLLGPGAPILTRPVPLDPANPARRTVGALTFLGGWSLSSPDRAFGSVSAMMMTTTAKGYRFTMLSDSGGVMIFDMDGAGVTANIRFLDLPAGPHGGFSKGARDSEAMAVDPASGRIWVAFENRNLIWRYAPGFARGEQKAWPPAMRAWPQASGPEAMVRLRSGRFVVIAEAAPGPQGADDALIFPGDPTTLGIRPLRFGYRRPAGWRVTDVAELPDGRLLVLHRRVRLAEMKVAWIEGAPRLVRGIDSLIRVIDLKGVKDGGVVDGVDVAHLAWPMTADNFEAMAISEEKGRTILWIASDHNFAFYQRTLLMKFALGALPTDATPARSTARMTPANGR
;
A
#
# COMPACT_ATOMS: atom_id res chain seq x y z
N MET A 1 -50.00 35.23 -2.79
CA MET A 1 -49.86 33.92 -3.45
C MET A 1 -48.43 33.46 -3.86
N PRO A 2 -47.31 34.19 -3.63
CA PRO A 2 -45.98 33.64 -3.95
C PRO A 2 -45.27 32.96 -2.76
N ARG A 3 -45.85 32.94 -1.56
CA ARG A 3 -45.22 32.40 -0.34
C ARG A 3 -45.53 30.93 -0.04
N PHE A 4 -46.45 30.29 -0.78
CA PHE A 4 -46.77 28.87 -0.64
C PHE A 4 -45.98 27.95 -1.59
N LEU A 5 -45.35 28.50 -2.64
CA LEU A 5 -44.47 27.74 -3.55
C LEU A 5 -43.05 27.53 -2.99
N ALA A 6 -42.60 28.39 -2.08
CA ALA A 6 -41.28 28.25 -1.44
C ALA A 6 -41.21 27.07 -0.45
N SER A 7 -42.34 26.70 0.17
CA SER A 7 -42.38 25.59 1.14
C SER A 7 -42.47 24.21 0.48
N ALA A 8 -43.02 24.12 -0.73
CA ALA A 8 -43.06 22.86 -1.49
C ALA A 8 -41.69 22.52 -2.12
N LEU A 9 -40.89 23.53 -2.50
CA LEU A 9 -39.53 23.31 -2.99
C LEU A 9 -38.55 22.87 -1.87
N LEU A 10 -38.80 23.31 -0.63
CA LEU A 10 -38.06 22.87 0.56
C LEU A 10 -38.41 21.43 0.99
N LEU A 11 -39.56 20.90 0.58
CA LEU A 11 -39.94 19.50 0.81
C LEU A 11 -39.41 18.55 -0.29
N VAL A 12 -39.13 19.04 -1.50
CA VAL A 12 -38.44 18.26 -2.55
C VAL A 12 -36.92 18.29 -2.37
N LEU A 13 -36.37 19.34 -1.75
CA LEU A 13 -34.96 19.39 -1.30
C LEU A 13 -34.73 18.70 0.06
N GLY A 14 -35.81 18.26 0.74
CA GLY A 14 -35.79 17.65 2.08
C GLY A 14 -36.11 16.15 2.10
N VAL A 15 -36.31 15.53 0.94
CA VAL A 15 -36.44 14.07 0.79
C VAL A 15 -35.52 13.60 -0.34
N GLY A 16 -34.23 13.93 -0.21
CA GLY A 16 -33.15 13.26 -0.92
C GLY A 16 -32.55 12.24 0.02
N ASP A 17 -32.98 10.99 -0.15
CA ASP A 17 -32.39 9.72 0.30
C ASP A 17 -31.78 9.66 1.71
N TYR A 18 -32.44 8.90 2.58
CA TYR A 18 -31.90 8.21 3.76
C TYR A 18 -30.43 8.51 4.13
N ALA A 19 -30.21 9.23 5.23
CA ALA A 19 -28.90 9.44 5.86
C ALA A 19 -28.37 8.17 6.56
N GLY A 20 -28.14 7.12 5.78
CA GLY A 20 -27.34 5.95 6.16
C GLY A 20 -25.94 6.03 5.56
N GLU A 21 -25.00 5.20 6.04
CA GLU A 21 -23.73 5.00 5.30
C GLU A 21 -24.07 4.50 3.89
N GLU A 22 -23.45 5.10 2.86
CA GLU A 22 -23.61 4.64 1.49
C GLU A 22 -22.96 3.25 1.35
N ALA A 23 -23.67 2.31 0.71
CA ALA A 23 -23.11 1.00 0.43
C ALA A 23 -21.90 1.18 -0.48
N ARG A 24 -20.76 0.58 -0.11
CA ARG A 24 -19.58 0.63 -0.98
C ARG A 24 -19.86 -0.10 -2.30
N PRO A 25 -19.24 0.34 -3.42
CA PRO A 25 -19.34 -0.39 -4.67
C PRO A 25 -18.65 -1.75 -4.54
N LEU A 26 -19.24 -2.78 -5.17
CA LEU A 26 -18.67 -4.13 -5.21
C LEU A 26 -18.21 -4.44 -6.62
N LEU A 27 -17.08 -5.14 -6.74
CA LEU A 27 -16.60 -5.63 -8.03
C LEU A 27 -17.58 -6.66 -8.60
N GLY A 28 -18.04 -6.42 -9.82
CA GLY A 28 -18.88 -7.32 -10.60
C GLY A 28 -18.07 -8.44 -11.27
N PRO A 29 -18.64 -9.65 -11.41
CA PRO A 29 -17.95 -10.73 -12.09
C PRO A 29 -17.81 -10.45 -13.60
N GLY A 30 -16.65 -10.78 -14.17
CA GLY A 30 -16.46 -10.88 -15.62
C GLY A 30 -16.10 -9.58 -16.35
N ALA A 31 -15.89 -8.47 -15.65
CA ALA A 31 -15.37 -7.26 -16.28
C ALA A 31 -13.89 -7.44 -16.68
N PRO A 32 -13.48 -7.05 -17.89
CA PRO A 32 -12.10 -7.16 -18.34
C PRO A 32 -11.22 -6.11 -17.65
N ILE A 33 -9.95 -6.44 -17.49
CA ILE A 33 -8.89 -5.49 -17.18
C ILE A 33 -8.22 -5.18 -18.51
N LEU A 34 -8.13 -3.90 -18.86
CA LEU A 34 -7.47 -3.41 -20.05
C LEU A 34 -6.19 -2.69 -19.62
N THR A 35 -5.11 -2.94 -20.35
CA THR A 35 -3.80 -2.34 -20.08
C THR A 35 -3.39 -1.39 -21.20
N ARG A 36 -2.71 -0.31 -20.83
CA ARG A 36 -2.08 0.62 -21.77
C ARG A 36 -0.65 0.88 -21.33
N PRO A 37 0.37 0.68 -22.19
CA PRO A 37 1.75 0.96 -21.82
C PRO A 37 1.95 2.43 -21.40
N VAL A 38 2.71 2.65 -20.33
CA VAL A 38 3.11 3.98 -19.86
C VAL A 38 4.63 4.08 -19.75
N PRO A 39 5.25 5.20 -20.16
CA PRO A 39 6.69 5.40 -20.00
C PRO A 39 7.04 5.81 -18.56
N LEU A 40 8.32 5.67 -18.17
CA LEU A 40 8.83 6.25 -16.93
C LEU A 40 8.76 7.79 -16.95
N ASP A 41 9.09 8.40 -18.08
CA ASP A 41 9.08 9.86 -18.26
C ASP A 41 8.40 10.17 -19.60
N PRO A 42 7.15 10.68 -19.59
CA PRO A 42 6.43 11.02 -20.81
C PRO A 42 7.12 12.11 -21.63
N ALA A 43 7.87 13.01 -20.99
CA ALA A 43 8.60 14.09 -21.67
C ALA A 43 9.96 13.62 -22.21
N ASN A 44 10.53 12.56 -21.65
CA ASN A 44 11.76 11.93 -22.12
C ASN A 44 11.66 10.39 -22.11
N PRO A 45 11.04 9.77 -23.14
CA PRO A 45 10.86 8.32 -23.20
C PRO A 45 12.16 7.50 -23.19
N ALA A 46 13.30 8.13 -23.50
CA ALA A 46 14.63 7.49 -23.43
C ALA A 46 15.15 7.35 -22.00
N ARG A 47 14.60 8.09 -21.02
CA ARG A 47 14.95 7.92 -19.61
C ARG A 47 14.46 6.55 -19.13
N ARG A 48 15.41 5.70 -18.72
CA ARG A 48 15.14 4.35 -18.18
C ARG A 48 15.56 4.16 -16.74
N THR A 49 16.14 5.16 -16.08
CA THR A 49 16.70 5.01 -14.74
C THR A 49 16.17 6.07 -13.78
N VAL A 50 15.95 5.68 -12.54
CA VAL A 50 15.62 6.58 -11.42
C VAL A 50 16.27 6.03 -10.15
N GLY A 51 17.27 6.74 -9.61
CA GLY A 51 18.11 6.23 -8.53
C GLY A 51 18.72 4.86 -8.89
N ALA A 52 18.57 3.87 -8.02
CA ALA A 52 19.03 2.50 -8.24
C ALA A 52 18.05 1.64 -9.07
N LEU A 53 16.96 2.20 -9.59
CA LEU A 53 15.95 1.45 -10.36
C LEU A 53 16.13 1.66 -11.86
N THR A 54 16.10 0.54 -12.60
CA THR A 54 16.03 0.54 -14.07
C THR A 54 14.63 0.13 -14.51
N PHE A 55 13.91 1.04 -15.16
CA PHE A 55 12.55 0.82 -15.67
C PHE A 55 12.52 -0.25 -16.77
N LEU A 56 11.70 -1.26 -16.55
CA LEU A 56 11.50 -2.38 -17.48
C LEU A 56 10.19 -2.24 -18.25
N GLY A 57 9.14 -1.74 -17.61
CA GLY A 57 7.84 -1.55 -18.22
C GLY A 57 6.84 -0.93 -17.25
N GLY A 58 5.76 -0.38 -17.78
CA GLY A 58 4.69 0.22 -16.99
C GLY A 58 3.39 0.14 -17.75
N TRP A 59 2.29 -0.02 -17.03
CA TRP A 59 0.94 -0.15 -17.59
C TRP A 59 -0.05 0.67 -16.77
N SER A 60 -0.92 1.42 -17.44
CA SER A 60 -2.17 1.94 -16.89
C SER A 60 -3.22 0.83 -17.01
N LEU A 61 -3.80 0.41 -15.89
CA LEU A 61 -4.83 -0.60 -15.79
C LEU A 61 -6.20 0.08 -15.68
N SER A 62 -7.19 -0.45 -16.39
CA SER A 62 -8.57 0.06 -16.38
C SER A 62 -9.57 -1.07 -16.53
N SER A 63 -10.80 -0.85 -16.06
CA SER A 63 -11.92 -1.76 -16.21
C SER A 63 -13.20 -0.94 -16.38
N PRO A 64 -14.21 -1.43 -17.12
CA PRO A 64 -15.53 -0.80 -17.13
C PRO A 64 -16.27 -0.93 -15.79
N ASP A 65 -15.79 -1.79 -14.88
CA ASP A 65 -16.32 -1.92 -13.53
C ASP A 65 -16.00 -0.69 -12.69
N ARG A 66 -17.04 -0.08 -12.08
CA ARG A 66 -16.90 1.15 -11.29
C ARG A 66 -16.20 0.93 -9.95
N ALA A 67 -16.15 -0.31 -9.45
CA ALA A 67 -15.45 -0.68 -8.22
C ALA A 67 -13.99 -1.07 -8.48
N PHE A 68 -13.51 -1.05 -9.73
CA PHE A 68 -12.14 -1.45 -10.06
C PHE A 68 -11.10 -0.47 -9.54
N GLY A 69 -9.98 -1.02 -9.04
CA GLY A 69 -8.76 -0.32 -8.62
C GLY A 69 -8.77 0.04 -7.15
N SER A 70 -8.46 1.30 -6.81
CA SER A 70 -8.26 1.76 -5.43
C SER A 70 -7.28 0.88 -4.62
N VAL A 71 -6.11 0.58 -5.21
CA VAL A 71 -5.21 -0.52 -4.82
C VAL A 71 -4.29 -0.14 -3.65
N SER A 72 -4.53 -0.70 -2.47
CA SER A 72 -3.64 -0.52 -1.29
C SER A 72 -2.60 -1.62 -1.13
N ALA A 73 -2.83 -2.83 -1.65
CA ALA A 73 -1.85 -3.91 -1.51
C ALA A 73 -1.79 -4.84 -2.73
N MET A 74 -0.64 -5.48 -2.93
CA MET A 74 -0.42 -6.38 -4.07
C MET A 74 0.46 -7.56 -3.68
N MET A 75 0.10 -8.73 -4.21
CA MET A 75 1.01 -9.86 -4.37
C MET A 75 1.20 -10.12 -5.86
N MET A 76 2.40 -10.57 -6.21
CA MET A 76 2.66 -11.11 -7.53
C MET A 76 3.44 -12.42 -7.44
N THR A 77 3.06 -13.39 -8.25
CA THR A 77 3.82 -14.63 -8.47
C THR A 77 4.14 -14.83 -9.95
N THR A 78 5.29 -15.42 -10.25
CA THR A 78 5.66 -15.78 -11.62
C THR A 78 4.92 -17.05 -12.04
N THR A 79 4.44 -17.07 -13.27
CA THR A 79 3.78 -18.22 -13.91
C THR A 79 4.55 -18.63 -15.16
N ALA A 80 4.22 -19.80 -15.73
CA ALA A 80 4.83 -20.25 -16.98
C ALA A 80 4.57 -19.30 -18.18
N LYS A 81 3.53 -18.46 -18.09
CA LYS A 81 3.10 -17.56 -19.18
C LYS A 81 3.30 -16.06 -18.85
N GLY A 82 3.86 -15.73 -17.69
CA GLY A 82 4.01 -14.35 -17.23
C GLY A 82 3.87 -14.25 -15.72
N TYR A 83 2.88 -13.49 -15.26
CA TYR A 83 2.70 -13.12 -13.86
C TYR A 83 1.25 -13.33 -13.45
N ARG A 84 1.03 -13.69 -12.18
CA ARG A 84 -0.27 -13.65 -11.53
C ARG A 84 -0.24 -12.57 -10.48
N PHE A 85 -1.16 -11.62 -10.59
CA PHE A 85 -1.36 -10.55 -9.62
C PHE A 85 -2.57 -10.86 -8.76
N THR A 86 -2.45 -10.55 -7.47
CA THR A 86 -3.57 -10.41 -6.54
C THR A 86 -3.46 -9.01 -5.95
N MET A 87 -4.33 -8.10 -6.38
CA MET A 87 -4.40 -6.74 -5.85
C MET A 87 -5.59 -6.63 -4.89
N LEU A 88 -5.38 -5.97 -3.76
CA LEU A 88 -6.39 -5.69 -2.77
C LEU A 88 -6.69 -4.18 -2.78
N SER A 89 -7.97 -3.86 -2.84
CA SER A 89 -8.46 -2.49 -2.74
C SER A 89 -8.69 -2.10 -1.28
N ASP A 90 -8.49 -0.81 -0.95
CA ASP A 90 -8.89 -0.20 0.34
C ASP A 90 -10.35 -0.51 0.73
N SER A 91 -11.21 -0.75 -0.25
CA SER A 91 -12.63 -1.04 -0.07
C SER A 91 -12.91 -2.54 0.10
N GLY A 92 -11.89 -3.39 0.19
CA GLY A 92 -12.00 -4.83 0.40
C GLY A 92 -12.25 -5.66 -0.86
N GLY A 93 -12.26 -5.02 -2.03
CA GLY A 93 -12.32 -5.70 -3.32
C GLY A 93 -10.97 -6.36 -3.66
N VAL A 94 -11.01 -7.57 -4.21
CA VAL A 94 -9.80 -8.32 -4.59
C VAL A 94 -9.83 -8.60 -6.09
N MET A 95 -8.74 -8.23 -6.76
CA MET A 95 -8.55 -8.39 -8.20
C MET A 95 -7.44 -9.41 -8.44
N ILE A 96 -7.81 -10.57 -9.00
CA ILE A 96 -6.87 -11.63 -9.37
C ILE A 96 -6.84 -11.72 -10.89
N PHE A 97 -5.66 -11.66 -11.50
CA PHE A 97 -5.51 -11.78 -12.94
C PHE A 97 -4.10 -12.24 -13.32
N ASP A 98 -3.99 -12.90 -14.46
CA ASP A 98 -2.72 -13.17 -15.10
C ASP A 98 -2.38 -12.04 -16.06
N MET A 99 -1.10 -11.71 -16.20
CA MET A 99 -0.59 -10.73 -17.17
C MET A 99 0.72 -11.25 -17.78
N ASP A 100 0.85 -11.19 -19.10
CA ASP A 100 2.12 -11.52 -19.77
C ASP A 100 3.11 -10.35 -19.79
N GLY A 101 4.29 -10.56 -20.38
CA GLY A 101 5.31 -9.51 -20.49
C GLY A 101 4.95 -8.33 -21.41
N ALA A 102 3.94 -8.49 -22.27
CA ALA A 102 3.42 -7.41 -23.12
C ALA A 102 2.30 -6.62 -22.44
N GLY A 103 1.75 -7.14 -21.33
CA GLY A 103 0.64 -6.55 -20.60
C GLY A 103 -0.72 -7.14 -20.97
N VAL A 104 -0.77 -8.25 -21.71
CA VAL A 104 -2.05 -8.92 -22.04
C VAL A 104 -2.55 -9.65 -20.81
N THR A 105 -3.76 -9.32 -20.37
CA THR A 105 -4.37 -9.90 -19.18
C THR A 105 -5.28 -11.09 -19.50
N ALA A 106 -5.30 -12.08 -18.63
CA ALA A 106 -6.17 -13.25 -18.72
C ALA A 106 -6.58 -13.77 -17.34
N ASN A 107 -7.47 -14.77 -17.29
CA ASN A 107 -7.88 -15.44 -16.05
C ASN A 107 -8.35 -14.48 -14.94
N ILE A 108 -9.08 -13.44 -15.33
CA ILE A 108 -9.52 -12.37 -14.45
C ILE A 108 -10.62 -12.88 -13.53
N ARG A 109 -10.46 -12.62 -12.23
CA ARG A 109 -11.42 -12.94 -11.20
C ARG A 109 -11.48 -11.80 -10.20
N PHE A 110 -12.67 -11.26 -10.03
CA PHE A 110 -12.97 -10.35 -8.95
C PHE A 110 -13.70 -11.07 -7.84
N LEU A 111 -13.31 -10.77 -6.61
CA LEU A 111 -13.98 -11.25 -5.41
C LEU A 111 -13.97 -10.14 -4.36
N ASP A 112 -14.69 -10.38 -3.28
CA ASP A 112 -14.71 -9.51 -2.12
C ASP A 112 -14.13 -10.26 -0.92
N LEU A 113 -13.50 -9.54 0.01
CA LEU A 113 -13.00 -10.16 1.23
C LEU A 113 -14.14 -10.89 1.97
N PRO A 114 -14.04 -12.20 2.21
CA PRO A 114 -15.16 -13.00 2.74
C PRO A 114 -15.51 -12.67 4.20
N ALA A 115 -14.61 -11.97 4.90
CA ALA A 115 -14.78 -11.51 6.27
C ALA A 115 -13.96 -10.22 6.45
N GLY A 116 -14.31 -9.42 7.47
CA GLY A 116 -13.66 -8.15 7.76
C GLY A 116 -14.29 -7.47 8.99
N PRO A 117 -13.88 -6.25 9.33
CA PRO A 117 -14.61 -5.44 10.31
C PRO A 117 -16.10 -5.26 9.93
N HIS A 118 -16.98 -5.20 10.94
CA HIS A 118 -18.36 -4.70 10.86
C HIS A 118 -19.20 -5.04 9.61
N GLY A 119 -19.31 -6.31 9.22
CA GLY A 119 -20.27 -6.76 8.19
C GLY A 119 -19.99 -6.31 6.75
N GLY A 120 -19.02 -5.41 6.54
CA GLY A 120 -18.48 -5.05 5.23
C GLY A 120 -19.37 -4.17 4.35
N PHE A 121 -20.38 -3.50 4.92
CA PHE A 121 -21.34 -2.68 4.18
C PHE A 121 -20.75 -1.33 3.74
N SER A 122 -20.01 -0.65 4.62
CA SER A 122 -19.38 0.63 4.34
C SER A 122 -17.89 0.52 4.04
N LYS A 123 -17.33 1.55 3.40
CA LYS A 123 -15.88 1.64 3.12
C LYS A 123 -15.05 1.53 4.40
N GLY A 124 -15.42 2.27 5.45
CA GLY A 124 -14.71 2.23 6.74
C GLY A 124 -14.75 0.87 7.47
N ALA A 125 -15.66 -0.03 7.08
CA ALA A 125 -15.69 -1.41 7.56
C ALA A 125 -14.73 -2.33 6.79
N ARG A 126 -14.19 -1.88 5.65
CA ARG A 126 -13.32 -2.66 4.76
C ARG A 126 -11.95 -2.09 4.50
N ASP A 127 -11.72 -0.85 4.90
CA ASP A 127 -10.46 -0.08 4.94
C ASP A 127 -9.20 -0.92 5.15
N SER A 128 -8.76 -1.57 4.09
CA SER A 128 -7.71 -2.60 4.11
C SER A 128 -6.48 -2.09 3.39
N GLU A 129 -5.41 -1.86 4.16
CA GLU A 129 -4.25 -1.11 3.66
C GLU A 129 -3.04 -1.98 3.37
N ALA A 130 -2.90 -3.13 4.05
CA ALA A 130 -1.73 -3.99 3.85
C ALA A 130 -2.10 -5.46 3.72
N MET A 131 -1.33 -6.19 2.91
CA MET A 131 -1.50 -7.63 2.70
C MET A 131 -0.17 -8.37 2.77
N ALA A 132 -0.14 -9.46 3.54
CA ALA A 132 0.99 -10.39 3.57
C ALA A 132 0.50 -11.81 3.23
N VAL A 133 1.35 -12.59 2.57
CA VAL A 133 1.02 -13.96 2.15
C VAL A 133 2.12 -14.92 2.60
N ASP A 134 1.70 -16.09 3.07
CA ASP A 134 2.61 -17.22 3.25
C ASP A 134 2.62 -18.05 1.96
N PRO A 135 3.72 -18.05 1.18
CA PRO A 135 3.78 -18.79 -0.07
C PRO A 135 3.68 -20.31 0.12
N ALA A 136 3.99 -20.84 1.31
CA ALA A 136 3.94 -22.27 1.59
C ALA A 136 2.52 -22.78 1.82
N SER A 137 1.76 -22.09 2.68
CA SER A 137 0.36 -22.49 2.98
C SER A 137 -0.68 -21.81 2.10
N GLY A 138 -0.32 -20.70 1.44
CA GLY A 138 -1.24 -19.82 0.73
C GLY A 138 -2.10 -18.94 1.65
N ARG A 139 -1.91 -18.99 2.97
CA ARG A 139 -2.65 -18.14 3.91
C ARG A 139 -2.32 -16.67 3.70
N ILE A 140 -3.31 -15.82 3.92
CA ILE A 140 -3.24 -14.40 3.62
C ILE A 140 -3.59 -13.62 4.90
N TRP A 141 -2.84 -12.57 5.19
CA TRP A 141 -3.11 -11.63 6.27
C TRP A 141 -3.43 -10.28 5.66
N VAL A 142 -4.48 -9.64 6.15
CA VAL A 142 -4.88 -8.29 5.75
C VAL A 142 -4.96 -7.42 7.00
N ALA A 143 -4.33 -6.26 6.94
CA ALA A 143 -4.41 -5.23 7.98
C ALA A 143 -5.51 -4.22 7.62
N PHE A 144 -6.26 -3.79 8.64
CA PHE A 144 -7.33 -2.81 8.52
C PHE A 144 -7.01 -1.57 9.34
N GLU A 145 -6.91 -0.43 8.67
CA GLU A 145 -6.33 0.80 9.21
C GLU A 145 -7.23 1.41 10.29
N ASN A 146 -8.47 1.73 9.93
CA ASN A 146 -9.47 2.33 10.84
C ASN A 146 -9.72 1.54 12.13
N ARG A 147 -9.33 0.26 12.18
CA ARG A 147 -9.60 -0.64 13.32
C ARG A 147 -8.36 -1.18 14.01
N ASN A 148 -7.16 -0.90 13.51
CA ASN A 148 -5.90 -1.48 14.00
C ASN A 148 -6.02 -3.01 14.18
N LEU A 149 -6.59 -3.66 13.17
CA LEU A 149 -6.99 -5.06 13.19
C LEU A 149 -6.25 -5.83 12.10
N ILE A 150 -5.86 -7.07 12.38
CA ILE A 150 -5.38 -8.00 11.35
C ILE A 150 -6.32 -9.19 11.27
N TRP A 151 -6.74 -9.52 10.06
CA TRP A 151 -7.40 -10.78 9.74
C TRP A 151 -6.46 -11.73 9.02
N ARG A 152 -6.60 -13.03 9.30
CA ARG A 152 -6.04 -14.12 8.53
C ARG A 152 -7.16 -14.80 7.74
N TYR A 153 -6.88 -15.09 6.48
CA TYR A 153 -7.76 -15.75 5.53
C TYR A 153 -7.15 -17.05 5.03
N ALA A 154 -8.04 -17.97 4.67
CA ALA A 154 -7.70 -19.19 3.95
C ALA A 154 -7.19 -18.85 2.54
N PRO A 155 -6.43 -19.76 1.90
CA PRO A 155 -5.89 -19.54 0.56
C PRO A 155 -6.94 -19.09 -0.46
N GLY A 156 -6.56 -18.14 -1.31
CA GLY A 156 -7.45 -17.57 -2.33
C GLY A 156 -8.65 -16.81 -1.76
N PHE A 157 -8.57 -16.34 -0.51
CA PHE A 157 -9.66 -15.67 0.20
C PHE A 157 -10.93 -16.54 0.30
N ALA A 158 -10.80 -17.86 0.47
CA ALA A 158 -11.95 -18.76 0.54
C ALA A 158 -12.86 -18.52 1.76
N ARG A 159 -12.28 -18.11 2.90
CA ARG A 159 -12.98 -17.71 4.13
C ARG A 159 -12.05 -16.95 5.07
N GLY A 160 -12.62 -16.19 6.00
CA GLY A 160 -11.87 -15.71 7.17
C GLY A 160 -11.56 -16.87 8.12
N GLU A 161 -10.33 -16.95 8.61
CA GLU A 161 -9.91 -18.00 9.56
C GLU A 161 -9.76 -17.45 10.98
N GLN A 162 -9.15 -16.27 11.12
CA GLN A 162 -8.82 -15.72 12.42
C GLN A 162 -8.72 -14.19 12.34
N LYS A 163 -8.93 -13.50 13.45
CA LYS A 163 -8.70 -12.06 13.58
C LYS A 163 -8.08 -11.75 14.92
N ALA A 164 -7.30 -10.68 14.98
CA ALA A 164 -6.82 -10.13 16.24
C ALA A 164 -6.72 -8.60 16.18
N TRP A 165 -6.91 -8.00 17.34
CA TRP A 165 -6.50 -6.63 17.64
C TRP A 165 -5.23 -6.71 18.51
N PRO A 166 -4.03 -6.83 17.92
CA PRO A 166 -2.81 -6.84 18.70
C PRO A 166 -2.76 -5.64 19.65
N PRO A 167 -2.58 -5.87 20.98
CA PRO A 167 -2.58 -4.79 21.95
C PRO A 167 -1.57 -3.68 21.65
N ALA A 168 -0.45 -4.03 21.00
CA ALA A 168 0.60 -3.10 20.59
C ALA A 168 0.14 -2.04 19.56
N MET A 169 -0.92 -2.31 18.79
CA MET A 169 -1.46 -1.37 17.79
C MET A 169 -2.70 -0.61 18.30
N ARG A 170 -3.19 -0.89 19.51
CA ARG A 170 -4.47 -0.36 20.01
C ARG A 170 -4.49 1.17 20.09
N ALA A 171 -3.34 1.80 20.32
CA ALA A 171 -3.20 3.25 20.46
C ALA A 171 -2.84 3.96 19.14
N TRP A 172 -2.74 3.23 18.03
CA TRP A 172 -2.48 3.87 16.73
C TRP A 172 -3.70 4.71 16.33
N PRO A 173 -3.48 5.90 15.75
CA PRO A 173 -4.59 6.76 15.35
C PRO A 173 -5.51 6.06 14.37
N GLN A 174 -6.80 6.38 14.44
CA GLN A 174 -7.74 6.01 13.40
C GLN A 174 -7.34 6.71 12.09
N ALA A 175 -7.38 5.99 10.97
CA ALA A 175 -6.93 6.47 9.66
C ALA A 175 -5.44 6.90 9.59
N SER A 176 -4.60 6.33 10.46
CA SER A 176 -3.11 6.30 10.33
C SER A 176 -2.54 5.03 10.98
N GLY A 177 -3.22 3.91 10.74
CA GLY A 177 -3.06 2.60 11.40
C GLY A 177 -2.00 1.71 10.73
N PRO A 178 -2.19 0.37 10.70
CA PRO A 178 -1.25 -0.57 10.06
C PRO A 178 -1.24 -0.46 8.53
N GLU A 179 -0.42 0.46 8.05
CA GLU A 179 -0.33 0.85 6.63
C GLU A 179 0.54 -0.09 5.81
N ALA A 180 1.62 -0.60 6.39
CA ALA A 180 2.57 -1.45 5.68
C ALA A 180 2.81 -2.73 6.46
N MET A 181 2.68 -3.89 5.79
CA MET A 181 2.85 -5.19 6.41
C MET A 181 3.52 -6.19 5.47
N VAL A 182 4.56 -6.87 5.97
CA VAL A 182 5.22 -7.97 5.26
C VAL A 182 5.43 -9.17 6.17
N ARG A 183 5.21 -10.36 5.62
CA ARG A 183 5.69 -11.61 6.20
C ARG A 183 7.08 -11.90 5.66
N LEU A 184 8.08 -11.95 6.54
CA LEU A 184 9.45 -12.28 6.19
C LEU A 184 9.60 -13.76 5.86
N ARG A 185 10.61 -14.12 5.08
CA ARG A 185 11.00 -15.53 4.82
C ARG A 185 11.27 -16.30 6.10
N SER A 186 11.70 -15.62 7.16
CA SER A 186 11.90 -16.22 8.49
C SER A 186 10.59 -16.58 9.21
N GLY A 187 9.43 -16.26 8.65
CA GLY A 187 8.11 -16.42 9.28
C GLY A 187 7.70 -15.31 10.25
N ARG A 188 8.59 -14.35 10.52
CA ARG A 188 8.29 -13.14 11.29
C ARG A 188 7.43 -12.19 10.46
N PHE A 189 6.70 -11.28 11.12
CA PHE A 189 5.94 -10.23 10.43
C PHE A 189 6.47 -8.87 10.86
N VAL A 190 6.55 -7.95 9.91
CA VAL A 190 6.83 -6.54 10.17
C VAL A 190 5.57 -5.76 9.84
N VAL A 191 5.17 -4.88 10.75
CA VAL A 191 4.04 -3.95 10.55
C VAL A 191 4.52 -2.55 10.90
N ILE A 192 4.28 -1.58 10.02
CA ILE A 192 4.66 -0.18 10.21
C ILE A 192 3.38 0.67 10.16
N ALA A 193 3.22 1.56 11.13
CA ALA A 193 2.10 2.49 11.14
C ALA A 193 2.30 3.63 10.14
N GLU A 194 1.22 4.21 9.60
CA GLU A 194 1.31 5.35 8.67
C GLU A 194 1.93 6.59 9.36
N ALA A 195 1.47 6.88 10.59
CA ALA A 195 1.91 8.04 11.36
C ALA A 195 1.68 7.93 12.88
N ALA A 196 1.54 6.72 13.42
CA ALA A 196 1.46 6.54 14.86
C ALA A 196 2.81 6.89 15.53
N PRO A 197 2.82 7.68 16.62
CA PRO A 197 4.07 8.03 17.28
C PRO A 197 4.71 6.80 17.96
N GLY A 198 5.95 6.53 17.58
CA GLY A 198 6.78 5.45 18.09
C GLY A 198 7.98 5.95 18.90
N PRO A 199 8.95 5.05 19.19
CA PRO A 199 10.18 5.39 19.90
C PRO A 199 10.90 6.61 19.30
N GLN A 200 11.31 7.54 20.16
CA GLN A 200 12.08 8.73 19.81
C GLN A 200 11.41 9.64 18.74
N GLY A 201 10.08 9.62 18.66
CA GLY A 201 9.32 10.45 17.71
C GLY A 201 9.37 9.96 16.25
N ALA A 202 9.92 8.76 16.01
CA ALA A 202 9.77 8.04 14.75
C ALA A 202 8.37 7.43 14.62
N ASP A 203 8.00 6.90 13.45
CA ASP A 203 6.73 6.19 13.32
C ASP A 203 6.80 4.83 14.02
N ASP A 204 5.70 4.39 14.62
CA ASP A 204 5.66 3.15 15.36
C ASP A 204 5.67 1.92 14.44
N ALA A 205 6.48 0.93 14.80
CA ALA A 205 6.62 -0.30 14.02
C ALA A 205 6.84 -1.51 14.92
N LEU A 206 6.41 -2.67 14.42
CA LEU A 206 6.35 -3.92 15.18
C LEU A 206 7.00 -5.05 14.40
N ILE A 207 7.75 -5.90 15.09
CA ILE A 207 8.23 -7.18 14.58
C ILE A 207 7.56 -8.29 15.39
N PHE A 208 6.59 -8.98 14.80
CA PHE A 208 5.98 -10.15 15.40
C PHE A 208 6.86 -11.38 15.14
N PRO A 209 7.08 -12.25 16.15
CA PRO A 209 7.89 -13.47 15.99
C PRO A 209 7.23 -14.53 15.10
N GLY A 210 5.97 -14.34 14.71
CA GLY A 210 5.15 -15.27 13.93
C GLY A 210 3.81 -14.63 13.56
N ASP A 211 2.78 -15.44 13.33
CA ASP A 211 1.44 -14.99 12.93
C ASP A 211 0.85 -13.96 13.93
N PRO A 212 0.62 -12.70 13.50
CA PRO A 212 0.15 -11.61 14.37
C PRO A 212 -1.28 -11.81 14.89
N THR A 213 -2.02 -12.79 14.36
CA THR A 213 -3.36 -13.15 14.85
C THR A 213 -3.35 -14.16 16.02
N THR A 214 -2.17 -14.69 16.38
CA THR A 214 -2.00 -15.63 17.48
C THR A 214 -2.23 -14.94 18.84
N LEU A 215 -3.09 -15.53 19.67
CA LEU A 215 -3.36 -14.99 21.01
C LEU A 215 -2.09 -14.95 21.86
N GLY A 216 -1.83 -13.82 22.52
CA GLY A 216 -0.69 -13.65 23.43
C GLY A 216 0.67 -13.43 22.75
N ILE A 217 0.72 -13.39 21.41
CA ILE A 217 1.96 -13.07 20.69
C ILE A 217 2.44 -11.66 21.07
N ARG A 218 3.73 -11.54 21.41
CA ARG A 218 4.34 -10.25 21.78
C ARG A 218 5.31 -9.80 20.69
N PRO A 219 5.04 -8.68 20.01
CA PRO A 219 6.00 -8.12 19.07
C PRO A 219 7.14 -7.41 19.80
N LEU A 220 8.29 -7.32 19.14
CA LEU A 220 9.31 -6.31 19.43
C LEU A 220 8.84 -4.98 18.83
N ARG A 221 8.94 -3.88 19.58
CA ARG A 221 8.55 -2.54 19.12
C ARG A 221 9.77 -1.72 18.74
N PHE A 222 9.75 -1.04 17.61
CA PHE A 222 10.82 -0.14 17.17
C PHE A 222 10.22 1.08 16.48
N GLY A 223 11.03 2.12 16.31
CA GLY A 223 10.66 3.31 15.54
C GLY A 223 11.21 3.24 14.13
N TYR A 224 10.39 3.50 13.11
CA TYR A 224 10.85 3.73 11.75
C TYR A 224 11.00 5.22 11.47
N ARG A 225 12.22 5.68 11.23
CA ARG A 225 12.52 7.08 10.93
C ARG A 225 12.27 7.36 9.46
N ARG A 226 11.02 7.69 9.13
CA ARG A 226 10.69 8.22 7.80
C ARG A 226 11.24 9.64 7.59
N PRO A 227 11.46 10.07 6.33
CA PRO A 227 11.78 11.45 6.04
C PRO A 227 10.60 12.39 6.33
N ALA A 228 10.90 13.63 6.70
CA ALA A 228 9.88 14.63 7.05
C ALA A 228 8.92 14.91 5.87
N GLY A 229 7.62 14.95 6.18
CA GLY A 229 6.56 15.21 5.19
C GLY A 229 6.19 14.02 4.30
N TRP A 230 6.79 12.86 4.50
CA TRP A 230 6.42 11.62 3.83
C TRP A 230 5.50 10.77 4.72
N ARG A 231 4.79 9.81 4.12
CA ARG A 231 4.02 8.76 4.78
C ARG A 231 4.41 7.42 4.20
N VAL A 232 4.48 6.39 5.03
CA VAL A 232 4.67 5.01 4.56
C VAL A 232 3.41 4.59 3.81
N THR A 233 3.55 3.74 2.80
CA THR A 233 2.40 3.14 2.11
C THR A 233 2.54 1.64 1.89
N ASP A 234 3.76 1.10 1.80
CA ASP A 234 3.97 -0.36 1.78
C ASP A 234 5.40 -0.77 2.17
N VAL A 235 5.62 -2.06 2.42
CA VAL A 235 6.91 -2.65 2.74
C VAL A 235 7.07 -4.03 2.09
N ALA A 236 8.25 -4.32 1.53
CA ALA A 236 8.55 -5.62 0.92
C ALA A 236 9.97 -6.11 1.22
N GLU A 237 10.15 -7.42 1.38
CA GLU A 237 11.43 -8.04 1.72
C GLU A 237 12.27 -8.37 0.47
N LEU A 238 13.51 -7.88 0.44
CA LEU A 238 14.51 -8.17 -0.58
C LEU A 238 15.17 -9.54 -0.37
N PRO A 239 15.76 -10.18 -1.41
CA PRO A 239 16.40 -11.50 -1.28
C PRO A 239 17.46 -11.60 -0.19
N ASP A 240 18.15 -10.50 0.12
CA ASP A 240 19.19 -10.42 1.15
C ASP A 240 18.64 -10.19 2.58
N GLY A 241 17.32 -10.04 2.73
CA GLY A 241 16.64 -9.85 4.02
C GLY A 241 16.47 -8.39 4.44
N ARG A 242 17.00 -7.43 3.69
CA ARG A 242 16.66 -6.01 3.85
C ARG A 242 15.23 -5.75 3.39
N LEU A 243 14.63 -4.66 3.83
CA LEU A 243 13.27 -4.27 3.43
C LEU A 243 13.31 -3.01 2.57
N LEU A 244 12.53 -2.99 1.49
CA LEU A 244 12.14 -1.75 0.84
C LEU A 244 10.88 -1.21 1.51
N VAL A 245 10.86 0.09 1.78
CA VAL A 245 9.70 0.82 2.29
C VAL A 245 9.29 1.85 1.24
N LEU A 246 8.04 1.80 0.82
CA LEU A 246 7.43 2.76 -0.09
C LEU A 246 6.84 3.90 0.73
N HIS A 247 6.99 5.10 0.19
CA HIS A 247 6.44 6.30 0.78
C HIS A 247 5.73 7.12 -0.26
N ARG A 248 4.81 7.93 0.25
CA ARG A 248 4.09 8.95 -0.48
C ARG A 248 4.28 10.33 0.14
N ARG A 249 4.26 11.35 -0.69
CA ARG A 249 4.07 12.75 -0.26
C ARG A 249 3.12 13.49 -1.19
N VAL A 250 2.09 14.10 -0.60
CA VAL A 250 1.13 14.95 -1.32
C VAL A 250 1.51 16.43 -1.15
N ARG A 251 1.65 17.15 -2.27
CA ARG A 251 1.95 18.59 -2.35
C ARG A 251 0.79 19.31 -3.04
N LEU A 252 -0.25 19.59 -2.27
CA LEU A 252 -1.50 20.20 -2.76
C LEU A 252 -1.27 21.48 -3.58
N ALA A 253 -0.36 22.36 -3.11
CA ALA A 253 -0.04 23.63 -3.79
C ALA A 253 0.65 23.45 -5.17
N GLU A 254 1.17 22.27 -5.46
CA GLU A 254 1.88 21.96 -6.71
C GLU A 254 1.05 21.08 -7.66
N MET A 255 -0.21 20.78 -7.32
CA MET A 255 -1.05 19.91 -8.11
C MET A 255 -1.24 20.46 -9.51
N LYS A 256 -0.95 19.63 -10.52
CA LYS A 256 -1.22 19.94 -11.93
C LYS A 256 -1.92 18.78 -12.58
N VAL A 257 -2.94 19.11 -13.38
CA VAL A 257 -3.70 18.18 -14.19
C VAL A 257 -3.35 18.38 -15.66
N ALA A 258 -3.25 17.29 -16.41
CA ALA A 258 -3.12 17.30 -17.87
C ALA A 258 -4.15 16.35 -18.48
N TRP A 259 -4.48 16.56 -19.76
CA TRP A 259 -5.37 15.67 -20.49
C TRP A 259 -4.58 14.48 -21.04
N ILE A 260 -4.77 13.30 -20.47
CA ILE A 260 -4.04 12.07 -20.82
C ILE A 260 -5.06 10.93 -20.89
N GLU A 261 -4.91 10.03 -21.87
CA GLU A 261 -5.80 8.86 -22.04
C GLU A 261 -7.30 9.22 -22.19
N GLY A 262 -7.58 10.41 -22.70
CA GLY A 262 -8.95 10.90 -22.95
C GLY A 262 -9.64 11.52 -21.73
N ALA A 263 -8.91 11.79 -20.64
CA ALA A 263 -9.48 12.34 -19.42
C ALA A 263 -8.47 13.21 -18.65
N PRO A 264 -8.92 14.06 -17.72
CA PRO A 264 -8.02 14.79 -16.81
C PRO A 264 -7.28 13.81 -15.91
N ARG A 265 -5.95 13.94 -15.83
CA ARG A 265 -5.06 13.15 -14.98
C ARG A 265 -4.12 14.04 -14.19
N LEU A 266 -3.93 13.71 -12.91
CA LEU A 266 -2.91 14.35 -12.07
C LEU A 266 -1.53 13.96 -12.62
N VAL A 267 -0.71 14.95 -12.96
CA VAL A 267 0.65 14.76 -13.48
C VAL A 267 1.72 15.30 -12.54
N ARG A 268 1.34 16.11 -11.56
CA ARG A 268 2.22 16.65 -10.53
C ARG A 268 1.43 16.84 -9.25
N GLY A 269 2.10 16.71 -8.10
CA GLY A 269 1.51 16.95 -6.78
C GLY A 269 1.57 15.73 -5.86
N ILE A 270 1.94 14.56 -6.38
CA ILE A 270 2.24 13.37 -5.59
C ILE A 270 3.63 12.88 -5.97
N ASP A 271 4.49 12.67 -4.98
CA ASP A 271 5.76 11.98 -5.16
C ASP A 271 5.74 10.63 -4.45
N SER A 272 6.58 9.72 -4.92
CA SER A 272 6.88 8.47 -4.24
C SER A 272 8.37 8.32 -3.96
N LEU A 273 8.70 7.83 -2.78
CA LEU A 273 10.07 7.58 -2.36
C LEU A 273 10.20 6.14 -1.88
N ILE A 274 11.18 5.44 -2.42
CA ILE A 274 11.54 4.09 -1.98
C ILE A 274 12.82 4.21 -1.17
N ARG A 275 12.82 3.65 0.04
CA ARG A 275 14.01 3.56 0.90
C ARG A 275 14.29 2.11 1.22
N VAL A 276 15.56 1.76 1.42
CA VAL A 276 15.96 0.46 1.97
C VAL A 276 16.28 0.61 3.45
N ILE A 277 15.79 -0.32 4.27
CA ILE A 277 16.12 -0.46 5.69
C ILE A 277 16.70 -1.84 5.99
N ASP A 278 17.52 -1.92 7.04
CA ASP A 278 18.00 -3.18 7.60
C ASP A 278 17.49 -3.32 9.05
N LEU A 279 16.87 -4.47 9.34
CA LEU A 279 16.36 -4.79 10.68
C LEU A 279 17.36 -5.61 11.52
N LYS A 280 18.57 -5.88 10.99
CA LYS A 280 19.60 -6.62 11.70
C LYS A 280 20.02 -5.89 12.98
N GLY A 281 19.87 -6.57 14.12
CA GLY A 281 20.28 -6.04 15.42
C GLY A 281 19.32 -5.01 16.01
N VAL A 282 18.13 -4.81 15.42
CA VAL A 282 17.09 -3.97 16.02
C VAL A 282 16.70 -4.50 17.39
N LYS A 283 16.67 -3.60 18.36
CA LYS A 283 16.26 -3.86 19.75
C LYS A 283 14.92 -3.20 20.02
N ASP A 284 14.25 -3.66 21.07
CA ASP A 284 13.04 -3.03 21.57
C ASP A 284 13.30 -1.55 21.92
N GLY A 285 12.43 -0.65 21.47
CA GLY A 285 12.60 0.80 21.57
C GLY A 285 13.68 1.40 20.66
N GLY A 286 14.36 0.59 19.85
CA GLY A 286 15.35 1.04 18.88
C GLY A 286 14.72 1.83 17.73
N VAL A 287 15.54 2.57 16.98
CA VAL A 287 15.08 3.31 15.79
C VAL A 287 15.88 2.86 14.58
N VAL A 288 15.16 2.58 13.49
CA VAL A 288 15.70 2.22 12.19
C VAL A 288 15.54 3.39 11.25
N ASP A 289 16.62 3.75 10.56
CA ASP A 289 16.59 4.71 9.45
C ASP A 289 16.89 3.97 8.14
N GLY A 290 16.55 4.59 7.02
CA GLY A 290 16.74 4.03 5.70
C GLY A 290 17.72 4.81 4.83
N VAL A 291 18.05 4.24 3.68
CA VAL A 291 18.76 4.95 2.61
C VAL A 291 17.86 5.05 1.40
N ASP A 292 17.83 6.21 0.76
CA ASP A 292 17.00 6.47 -0.41
C ASP A 292 17.48 5.61 -1.60
N VAL A 293 16.53 4.95 -2.25
CA VAL A 293 16.76 4.05 -3.40
C VAL A 293 16.32 4.71 -4.69
N ALA A 294 15.13 5.31 -4.69
CA ALA A 294 14.56 6.00 -5.84
C ALA A 294 13.48 6.99 -5.41
N HIS A 295 13.43 8.13 -6.08
CA HIS A 295 12.43 9.17 -5.90
C HIS A 295 11.70 9.39 -7.23
N LEU A 296 10.44 8.97 -7.30
CA LEU A 296 9.57 9.22 -8.45
C LEU A 296 8.78 10.51 -8.22
N ALA A 297 9.05 11.50 -9.06
CA ALA A 297 8.39 12.80 -9.05
C ALA A 297 8.30 13.33 -10.48
N TRP A 298 7.43 14.33 -10.69
CA TRP A 298 7.35 15.06 -11.96
C TRP A 298 8.76 15.51 -12.43
N PRO A 299 9.13 15.37 -13.72
CA PRO A 299 8.29 15.02 -14.87
C PRO A 299 8.07 13.52 -15.12
N MET A 300 8.60 12.65 -14.27
CA MET A 300 8.34 11.21 -14.40
C MET A 300 6.87 10.90 -14.11
N THR A 301 6.42 9.75 -14.61
CA THR A 301 5.16 9.11 -14.25
C THR A 301 5.20 8.78 -12.75
N ALA A 302 4.71 9.72 -11.95
CA ALA A 302 4.47 9.58 -10.52
C ALA A 302 2.95 9.59 -10.29
N ASP A 303 2.50 8.81 -9.31
CA ASP A 303 1.10 8.68 -8.92
C ASP A 303 1.04 8.26 -7.45
N ASN A 304 -0.15 7.96 -6.94
CA ASN A 304 -0.38 7.49 -5.57
C ASN A 304 0.09 6.04 -5.37
N PHE A 305 1.39 5.76 -5.46
CA PHE A 305 1.90 4.39 -5.29
C PHE A 305 1.71 3.90 -3.86
N GLU A 306 0.95 2.81 -3.70
CA GLU A 306 0.55 2.26 -2.40
C GLU A 306 0.80 0.76 -2.27
N ALA A 307 1.18 0.05 -3.34
CA ALA A 307 1.51 -1.36 -3.24
C ALA A 307 2.86 -1.70 -3.89
N MET A 308 3.56 -2.69 -3.33
CA MET A 308 4.83 -3.22 -3.81
C MET A 308 4.86 -4.74 -3.85
N ALA A 309 5.62 -5.30 -4.79
CA ALA A 309 5.99 -6.71 -4.76
C ALA A 309 7.43 -6.91 -5.24
N ILE A 310 8.12 -7.89 -4.64
CA ILE A 310 9.46 -8.31 -5.07
C ILE A 310 9.37 -9.66 -5.77
N SER A 311 10.12 -9.78 -6.87
CA SER A 311 10.32 -11.04 -7.60
C SER A 311 11.73 -11.14 -8.14
N GLU A 312 12.02 -12.24 -8.82
CA GLU A 312 13.29 -12.45 -9.49
C GLU A 312 13.08 -12.82 -10.96
N GLU A 313 13.84 -12.19 -11.85
CA GLU A 313 13.85 -12.52 -13.27
C GLU A 313 15.26 -12.54 -13.82
N LYS A 314 15.69 -13.70 -14.35
CA LYS A 314 17.02 -13.88 -14.93
C LYS A 314 18.13 -13.45 -13.96
N GLY A 315 18.00 -13.82 -12.68
CA GLY A 315 18.96 -13.49 -11.62
C GLY A 315 18.94 -12.02 -11.16
N ARG A 316 17.95 -11.22 -11.57
CA ARG A 316 17.79 -9.83 -11.12
C ARG A 316 16.60 -9.71 -10.19
N THR A 317 16.77 -8.97 -9.10
CA THR A 317 15.64 -8.55 -8.27
C THR A 317 14.78 -7.56 -9.02
N ILE A 318 13.49 -7.86 -9.11
CA ILE A 318 12.49 -7.04 -9.80
C ILE A 318 11.54 -6.46 -8.76
N LEU A 319 11.44 -5.13 -8.76
CA LEU A 319 10.46 -4.39 -7.99
C LEU A 319 9.24 -4.08 -8.87
N TRP A 320 8.07 -4.42 -8.37
CA TRP A 320 6.79 -3.95 -8.89
C TRP A 320 6.20 -2.95 -7.93
N ILE A 321 5.66 -1.85 -8.45
CA ILE A 321 4.88 -0.89 -7.67
C ILE A 321 3.54 -0.67 -8.37
N ALA A 322 2.46 -0.56 -7.60
CA ALA A 322 1.14 -0.23 -8.12
C ALA A 322 0.54 0.99 -7.42
N SER A 323 -0.19 1.82 -8.18
CA SER A 323 -0.85 3.00 -7.63
C SER A 323 -2.31 2.74 -7.29
N ASP A 324 -2.66 3.30 -6.16
CA ASP A 324 -4.02 3.58 -5.78
C ASP A 324 -4.55 4.76 -6.61
N HIS A 325 -5.85 4.77 -6.84
CA HIS A 325 -6.51 5.90 -7.48
C HIS A 325 -7.62 6.50 -6.62
N ASN A 326 -7.80 6.08 -5.35
CA ASN A 326 -8.79 6.59 -4.40
C ASN A 326 -10.23 6.72 -4.93
N PHE A 327 -10.62 5.94 -5.95
CA PHE A 327 -11.81 6.19 -6.81
C PHE A 327 -11.90 7.60 -7.42
N ALA A 328 -10.82 8.37 -7.36
CA ALA A 328 -10.69 9.68 -7.95
C ALA A 328 -10.45 9.56 -9.45
N PHE A 329 -11.35 10.15 -10.23
CA PHE A 329 -11.29 10.13 -11.70
C PHE A 329 -9.99 10.69 -12.29
N TYR A 330 -9.19 11.43 -11.51
CA TYR A 330 -7.94 12.05 -11.94
C TYR A 330 -6.68 11.24 -11.61
N GLN A 331 -6.78 10.18 -10.81
CA GLN A 331 -5.67 9.26 -10.54
C GLN A 331 -5.78 8.02 -11.46
N ARG A 332 -4.71 7.24 -11.59
CA ARG A 332 -4.66 6.03 -12.41
C ARG A 332 -4.37 4.82 -11.54
N THR A 333 -4.83 3.64 -11.96
CA THR A 333 -4.25 2.37 -11.48
C THR A 333 -3.03 2.06 -12.33
N LEU A 334 -1.85 2.47 -11.91
CA LEU A 334 -0.60 2.16 -12.57
C LEU A 334 -0.02 0.87 -12.01
N LEU A 335 0.67 0.11 -12.85
CA LEU A 335 1.55 -0.98 -12.47
C LEU A 335 2.89 -0.73 -13.15
N MET A 336 3.95 -0.53 -12.38
CA MET A 336 5.29 -0.27 -12.90
C MET A 336 6.27 -1.34 -12.45
N LYS A 337 7.22 -1.67 -13.33
CA LYS A 337 8.20 -2.74 -13.16
C LYS A 337 9.62 -2.19 -13.32
N PHE A 338 10.47 -2.51 -12.35
CA PHE A 338 11.85 -2.07 -12.32
C PHE A 338 12.80 -3.22 -11.99
N ALA A 339 13.95 -3.27 -12.64
CA ALA A 339 15.09 -4.00 -12.12
C ALA A 339 15.76 -3.17 -11.03
N LEU A 340 16.00 -3.79 -9.88
CA LEU A 340 16.73 -3.19 -8.77
C LEU A 340 18.23 -3.37 -8.98
N GLY A 341 18.96 -2.26 -9.03
CA GLY A 341 20.41 -2.24 -9.09
C GLY A 341 21.08 -2.42 -7.73
N ALA A 342 22.38 -2.14 -7.68
CA ALA A 342 23.13 -2.15 -6.43
C ALA A 342 22.55 -1.13 -5.45
N LEU A 343 22.21 -1.60 -4.26
CA LEU A 343 21.74 -0.75 -3.17
C LEU A 343 22.92 -0.18 -2.38
N PRO A 344 22.78 1.03 -1.82
CA PRO A 344 23.76 1.58 -0.89
C PRO A 344 24.02 0.62 0.28
N THR A 345 25.28 0.55 0.73
CA THR A 345 25.73 -0.34 1.82
C THR A 345 25.43 0.21 3.22
N ASP A 346 25.13 1.51 3.37
CA ASP A 346 25.09 2.19 4.66
C ASP A 346 23.69 2.30 5.30
N ALA A 347 22.90 1.23 5.29
CA ALA A 347 21.72 1.13 6.16
C ALA A 347 22.20 0.89 7.60
N THR A 348 22.77 1.91 8.24
CA THR A 348 23.34 1.77 9.59
C THR A 348 22.23 1.89 10.64
N PRO A 349 22.05 0.92 11.55
CA PRO A 349 21.16 1.11 12.69
C PRO A 349 21.69 2.28 13.55
N ALA A 350 20.85 3.30 13.76
CA ALA A 350 21.25 4.50 14.47
C ALA A 350 21.69 4.15 15.91
N ARG A 351 22.88 4.62 16.31
CA ARG A 351 23.40 4.48 17.68
C ARG A 351 22.40 5.07 18.67
N SER A 352 22.07 4.31 19.70
CA SER A 352 21.39 4.80 20.91
C SER A 352 22.22 5.92 21.52
N THR A 353 21.78 7.17 21.36
CA THR A 353 22.31 8.28 22.16
C THR A 353 21.61 8.24 23.52
N ALA A 354 22.13 7.42 24.43
CA ALA A 354 21.81 7.56 25.84
C ALA A 354 22.26 8.97 26.27
N ARG A 355 21.30 9.84 26.56
CA ARG A 355 21.56 11.15 27.18
C ARG A 355 22.14 10.88 28.56
N MET A 356 23.46 11.06 28.71
CA MET A 356 24.12 11.06 30.00
C MET A 356 23.79 12.39 30.68
N THR A 357 22.87 12.35 31.64
CA THR A 357 22.61 13.48 32.53
C THR A 357 23.89 13.74 33.35
N PRO A 358 24.43 14.97 33.41
CA PRO A 358 25.50 15.24 34.35
C PRO A 358 24.93 15.17 35.76
N ALA A 359 25.52 14.31 36.58
CA ALA A 359 25.35 14.34 38.02
C ALA A 359 25.95 15.66 38.54
N ASN A 360 25.10 16.61 38.91
CA ASN A 360 25.54 17.73 39.74
C ASN A 360 25.72 17.20 41.16
N GLY A 361 26.98 16.96 41.51
CA GLY A 361 27.43 16.70 42.87
C GLY A 361 27.99 17.96 43.50
N ARG A 362 27.45 18.25 44.69
CA ARG A 362 27.90 19.17 45.76
C ARG A 362 27.66 20.67 45.57
#